data_AF-A0A520ZPH2-F1
#
_entry.id   AF-A0A520ZPH2-F1
#
_cell.length_a   1.000
_cell.length_b   1.000
_cell.length_c   1.000
_cell.angle_alpha   90.00
_cell.angle_beta   90.00
_cell.angle_gamma   90.00
#
_symmetry.space_group_name_H-M   'P 1'
#
loop_
_entity.id
_entity.type
_entity.pdbx_description
1 polymer ?
#
loop_
_entity_poly.entity_id
_entity_poly.type
_entity_poly.pdbx_seq_one_letter_code
_entity_poly.pdbx_strand_id
1 'polypeptide(L)' 'MRIVFMGTPDFSVPALEALVDAGHEIAAVYTQPPRPAGRGKKDRPSPVQ' A
#
# COMPACT_ATOMS: atom_id res chain seq x y z
N MET A 1 3.06 -15.89 9.94
CA MET A 1 2.51 -14.93 10.93
C MET A 1 1.38 -14.17 10.27
N ARG A 2 0.35 -13.76 11.02
CA ARG A 2 -0.76 -12.95 10.50
C ARG A 2 -0.52 -11.47 10.78
N ILE A 3 -0.45 -10.64 9.74
CA ILE A 3 0.10 -9.28 9.79
C ILE A 3 -0.91 -8.27 9.20
N VAL A 4 -0.94 -7.07 9.77
CA VAL A 4 -1.55 -5.89 9.14
C VAL A 4 -0.42 -5.01 8.62
N PHE A 5 -0.45 -4.65 7.34
CA PHE A 5 0.53 -3.78 6.72
C PHE A 5 0.00 -2.34 6.65
N MET A 6 0.83 -1.35 6.97
CA MET A 6 0.48 0.07 6.90
C MET A 6 1.53 0.79 6.06
N GLY A 7 1.18 1.18 4.84
CA GLY A 7 2.08 1.80 3.88
C GLY A 7 1.31 2.73 2.94
N THR A 8 1.99 3.60 2.23
CA THR A 8 1.35 4.52 1.27
C THR A 8 2.28 4.88 0.13
N PRO A 9 3.50 5.39 0.37
CA PRO A 9 4.38 5.80 -0.73
C PRO A 9 4.91 4.60 -1.53
N ASP A 10 5.45 4.87 -2.72
CA ASP A 10 5.98 3.84 -3.64
C ASP A 10 7.04 2.94 -2.97
N PHE A 11 7.86 3.49 -2.05
CA PHE A 11 8.87 2.71 -1.34
C PHE A 11 8.28 1.66 -0.38
N SER A 12 6.99 1.74 -0.05
CA SER A 12 6.31 0.74 0.78
C SER A 12 6.03 -0.56 0.02
N VAL A 13 5.99 -0.52 -1.32
CA VAL A 13 5.64 -1.68 -2.15
C VAL A 13 6.65 -2.83 -1.98
N PRO A 14 7.98 -2.61 -2.09
CA PRO A 14 8.94 -3.72 -1.92
C PRO A 14 8.89 -4.36 -0.53
N ALA A 15 8.52 -3.61 0.50
CA ALA A 15 8.37 -4.16 1.85
C ALA A 15 7.13 -5.06 1.97
N LEU A 16 6.02 -4.68 1.32
CA LEU A 16 4.82 -5.52 1.26
C LEU A 16 5.08 -6.81 0.46
N GLU A 17 5.73 -6.70 -0.70
CA GLU A 17 6.12 -7.84 -1.54
C GLU A 17 7.01 -8.82 -0.77
N ALA A 18 8.04 -8.33 -0.08
CA ALA A 18 8.92 -9.17 0.72
C ALA A 18 8.19 -9.93 1.85
N LEU A 19 7.16 -9.34 2.46
CA LEU A 19 6.35 -10.01 3.48
C LEU A 19 5.47 -11.11 2.87
N VAL A 20 4.93 -10.89 1.66
CA VAL A 20 4.18 -11.90 0.92
C VAL A 20 5.08 -13.05 0.49
N ASP A 21 6.26 -12.74 -0.05
CA ASP A 21 7.25 -13.73 -0.50
C ASP A 21 7.80 -14.57 0.66
N ALA A 22 7.93 -13.98 1.85
CA ALA A 22 8.29 -14.69 3.08
C ALA A 22 7.16 -15.59 3.63
N GLY A 23 5.99 -15.63 2.99
CA GLY A 23 4.87 -16.50 3.35
C GLY A 23 4.07 -16.01 4.57
N HIS A 24 4.12 -14.71 4.87
CA HIS A 24 3.25 -14.14 5.90
C HIS A 24 1.81 -13.99 5.38
N GLU A 25 0.83 -14.21 6.26
CA GLU A 25 -0.57 -13.94 5.94
C GLU A 25 -0.84 -12.45 6.16
N ILE A 26 -1.10 -11.70 5.08
CA ILE A 26 -1.50 -10.29 5.16
C ILE A 26 -3.00 -10.21 5.37
N ALA A 27 -3.42 -9.92 6.59
CA ALA A 27 -4.83 -9.85 6.99
C ALA A 27 -5.52 -8.56 6.52
N ALA A 28 -4.77 -7.46 6.41
CA ALA A 28 -5.25 -6.18 5.92
C ALA A 28 -4.08 -5.28 5.49
N VAL A 29 -4.36 -4.38 4.55
CA VAL A 29 -3.46 -3.31 4.12
C VAL A 29 -4.16 -1.98 4.36
N TYR A 30 -3.51 -1.10 5.14
CA TYR A 30 -3.96 0.28 5.35
C TYR A 30 -3.08 1.24 4.58
N THR A 31 -3.72 2.21 3.94
CA THR A 31 -3.07 3.26 3.18
C THR A 31 -3.82 4.58 3.28
N GLN A 32 -3.19 5.68 2.88
CA GLN A 32 -3.87 6.96 2.80
C GLN A 32 -5.00 6.89 1.77
N PRO A 33 -6.16 7.51 2.06
CA PRO A 33 -7.23 7.61 1.09
C PRO A 33 -6.74 8.32 -0.18
N PRO A 34 -7.28 7.99 -1.36
CA PRO A 34 -6.97 8.69 -2.58
C PRO A 34 -7.09 10.20 -2.38
N ARG A 35 -6.06 10.94 -2.81
CA ARG A 35 -6.08 12.41 -2.80
C ARG A 35 -5.93 12.93 -4.22
N PRO A 36 -6.64 14.01 -4.60
CA PRO A 36 -6.45 14.66 -5.87
C PRO A 36 -5.00 15.09 -6.08
N ALA A 37 -4.40 14.69 -7.20
CA ALA A 37 -3.02 15.03 -7.52
C ALA A 37 -2.87 15.49 -8.97
N GLY A 38 -1.85 16.32 -9.23
CA GLY A 38 -1.51 16.80 -10.57
C GLY A 38 -2.58 17.71 -11.22
N ARG A 39 -2.47 17.87 -12.54
CA ARG A 39 -3.40 18.68 -13.32
C ARG A 39 -4.70 17.90 -13.56
N GLY A 40 -5.85 18.54 -13.31
CA GLY A 40 -7.16 17.90 -13.43
C GLY A 40 -7.64 17.20 -12.16
N LYS A 41 -6.84 17.16 -11.08
CA LYS A 41 -7.26 16.77 -9.71
C LYS A 41 -8.06 15.47 -9.65
N LYS A 42 -7.69 14.48 -10.47
CA LYS A 42 -8.30 13.15 -10.39
C LYS A 42 -7.76 12.43 -9.16
N ASP A 43 -8.61 11.61 -8.56
CA ASP A 43 -8.20 10.73 -7.47
C ASP A 43 -7.15 9.74 -7.98
N ARG A 44 -6.03 9.66 -7.24
CA ARG A 44 -4.96 8.70 -7.50
C ARG A 44 -4.95 7.68 -6.37
N PRO A 45 -5.15 6.37 -6.66
CA PRO A 45 -4.95 5.32 -5.69
C PRO A 45 -3.54 5.34 -5.11
N SER A 46 -3.40 4.88 -3.87
CA SER A 46 -2.08 4.75 -3.28
C SER A 46 -1.32 3.58 -3.94
N PRO A 47 0.02 3.65 -4.01
CA PRO A 47 0.89 2.57 -4.47
C PRO A 47 0.68 1.19 -3.83
N VAL A 48 0.10 1.11 -2.63
CA VAL A 48 -0.14 -0.16 -1.91
C VAL A 48 -1.61 -0.56 -1.88
N GLN A 49 -2.48 0.14 -2.61
CA GLN A 49 -3.93 -0.14 -2.67
C GLN A 49 -4.24 -1.18 -3.76
#